data_AF-A0A315BIW8-F1
#
_entry.id   AF-A0A315BIW8-F1
#
_cell.length_a   1.000
_cell.length_b   1.000
_cell.length_c   1.000
_cell.angle_alpha   90.00
_cell.angle_beta   90.00
_cell.angle_gamma   90.00
#
_symmetry.space_group_name_H-M   'P 1'
#
loop_
_entity.id
_entity.type
_entity.pdbx_description
1 polymer ?
#
loop_
_entity_poly.entity_id
_entity_poly.type
_entity_poly.pdbx_seq_one_letter_code
_entity_poly.pdbx_strand_id
1 'polypeptide(L)'
;MWAAFKDLIAAVVFAASGIALGFGLAMVALIYSQPAKAFDLAKDIPPQAAPFLPLVGQQARELVPEIPAHYFGALIEHESGCPSLKRMCWSPTARLLSKREKGGGLAQLTVAYREDGSVRFDSLMEARKLDPRGLNELRWDTLFERPDLQIRAMVLMSRQNFNRVAKLVADPHMRLMFTDLSYNAGFGRVLNDRRACGLQSGCDPNKWHDHVEKTCTASKKPLYGTRSACDISRHHVHDVVDVRMPKYKGRV
;
A
#
# COMPACT_ATOMS: atom_id res chain seq x y z
N MET A 1 -2.04 -3.70 -53.26
CA MET A 1 -1.34 -3.90 -54.54
C MET A 1 -0.01 -3.17 -54.45
N TRP A 2 1.11 -3.92 -54.37
CA TRP A 2 2.50 -3.52 -54.71
C TRP A 2 3.12 -2.34 -53.91
N ALA A 3 4.13 -2.58 -53.06
CA ALA A 3 5.58 -2.71 -53.32
C ALA A 3 6.28 -1.32 -53.30
N ALA A 4 7.26 -0.97 -52.45
CA ALA A 4 8.52 -1.61 -52.00
C ALA A 4 9.75 -1.25 -52.89
N PHE A 5 10.96 -1.38 -52.32
CA PHE A 5 12.34 -1.19 -52.88
C PHE A 5 12.92 0.25 -52.75
N LYS A 6 14.06 0.48 -52.05
CA LYS A 6 15.50 0.13 -52.28
C LYS A 6 16.22 1.22 -53.14
N ASP A 7 17.53 1.52 -53.10
CA ASP A 7 18.72 0.88 -52.50
C ASP A 7 19.85 1.93 -52.22
N LEU A 8 20.77 1.59 -51.29
CA LEU A 8 22.25 1.59 -51.35
C LEU A 8 23.10 2.67 -52.10
N ILE A 9 24.21 3.12 -51.49
CA ILE A 9 25.62 3.09 -52.01
C ILE A 9 26.60 3.65 -50.96
N ALA A 10 27.84 3.14 -50.93
CA ALA A 10 28.91 3.52 -50.00
C ALA A 10 30.18 3.99 -50.72
N ALA A 11 31.05 4.76 -50.04
CA ALA A 11 32.48 4.87 -50.38
C ALA A 11 33.32 5.33 -49.17
N VAL A 12 34.47 4.68 -48.99
CA VAL A 12 35.56 5.08 -48.07
C VAL A 12 36.76 5.48 -48.92
N VAL A 13 37.47 6.56 -48.54
CA VAL A 13 38.78 6.90 -49.12
C VAL A 13 39.76 7.21 -47.99
N PHE A 14 40.92 6.54 -48.04
CA PHE A 14 42.06 6.74 -47.15
C PHE A 14 43.08 7.68 -47.80
N ALA A 15 43.67 8.59 -47.03
CA ALA A 15 44.93 9.26 -47.35
C ALA A 15 45.66 9.62 -46.05
N ALA A 16 46.97 9.39 -45.98
CA ALA A 16 47.74 9.47 -44.73
C ALA A 16 48.80 10.59 -44.74
N SER A 17 48.78 11.45 -43.72
CA SER A 17 49.87 12.27 -43.14
C SER A 17 49.31 13.12 -41.97
N GLY A 18 50.04 13.47 -40.92
CA GLY A 18 51.38 13.02 -40.51
C GLY A 18 51.91 13.81 -39.29
N ILE A 19 52.46 13.10 -38.28
CA ILE A 19 53.24 13.60 -37.12
C ILE A 19 52.61 14.71 -36.24
N ALA A 20 52.19 14.35 -35.01
CA ALA A 20 52.50 15.08 -33.77
C ALA A 20 52.09 14.26 -32.53
N LEU A 21 52.83 14.41 -31.41
CA LEU A 21 52.59 13.66 -30.17
C LEU A 21 51.31 14.11 -29.43
N GLY A 22 50.61 13.14 -28.83
CA GLY A 22 49.49 13.38 -27.93
C GLY A 22 49.30 12.22 -26.93
N PHE A 23 50.22 12.07 -25.97
CA PHE A 23 49.98 11.20 -24.82
C PHE A 23 48.86 11.81 -23.95
N GLY A 24 47.68 11.19 -23.92
CA GLY A 24 46.56 11.72 -23.16
C GLY A 24 45.33 10.84 -23.15
N LEU A 25 45.28 9.91 -22.19
CA LEU A 25 44.05 9.31 -21.65
C LEU A 25 43.03 8.80 -22.70
N ALA A 26 43.33 7.62 -23.25
CA ALA A 26 42.26 6.67 -23.56
C ALA A 26 41.60 6.21 -22.23
N MET A 27 40.82 7.08 -21.59
CA MET A 27 39.89 6.66 -20.55
C MET A 27 38.83 5.80 -21.21
N VAL A 28 39.09 4.49 -21.20
CA VAL A 28 38.05 3.47 -21.30
C VAL A 28 37.12 3.74 -20.12
N ALA A 29 36.07 4.51 -20.38
CA ALA A 29 34.93 4.64 -19.50
C ALA A 29 34.18 3.30 -19.51
N LEU A 30 34.77 2.33 -18.80
CA LEU A 30 34.06 1.22 -18.19
C LEU A 30 33.09 1.84 -17.18
N ILE A 31 32.00 2.39 -17.71
CA ILE A 31 30.78 2.64 -16.97
C ILE A 31 30.32 1.26 -16.56
N TYR A 32 30.78 0.82 -15.38
CA TYR A 32 30.19 -0.28 -14.65
C TYR A 32 28.75 0.12 -14.40
N SER A 33 27.87 -0.29 -15.32
CA SER A 33 26.42 -0.27 -15.14
C SER A 33 26.09 -1.26 -14.04
N GLN A 34 26.29 -0.82 -12.80
CA GLN A 34 25.83 -1.51 -11.60
C GLN A 34 24.37 -1.87 -11.85
N PRO A 35 24.00 -3.17 -11.86
CA PRO A 35 22.63 -3.56 -12.12
C PRO A 35 21.76 -2.89 -11.06
N ALA A 36 20.74 -2.13 -11.49
CA ALA A 36 19.86 -1.43 -10.58
C ALA A 36 19.25 -2.44 -9.60
N LYS A 37 19.63 -2.36 -8.32
CA LYS A 37 19.18 -3.29 -7.29
C LYS A 37 17.65 -3.34 -7.31
N ALA A 38 17.10 -4.55 -7.48
CA ALA A 38 15.66 -4.75 -7.41
C ALA A 38 15.13 -4.34 -6.01
N PHE A 39 13.97 -3.69 -5.99
CA PHE A 39 13.35 -3.23 -4.75
C PHE A 39 12.87 -4.41 -3.91
N ASP A 40 13.41 -4.56 -2.71
CA ASP A 40 13.06 -5.61 -1.77
C ASP A 40 11.91 -5.15 -0.86
N LEU A 41 10.72 -5.71 -1.05
CA LEU A 41 9.51 -5.38 -0.27
C LEU A 41 9.71 -5.50 1.25
N ALA A 42 10.57 -6.42 1.71
CA ALA A 42 10.80 -6.64 3.13
C ALA A 42 11.92 -5.77 3.73
N LYS A 43 12.72 -5.08 2.91
CA LYS A 43 13.91 -4.33 3.37
C LYS A 43 13.95 -2.86 2.94
N ASP A 44 13.57 -2.57 1.70
CA ASP A 44 13.70 -1.24 1.11
C ASP A 44 12.47 -0.38 1.44
N ILE A 45 12.68 0.83 1.97
CA ILE A 45 11.61 1.82 2.19
C ILE A 45 11.55 2.74 0.95
N PRO A 46 10.37 3.03 0.38
CA PRO A 46 10.25 3.99 -0.71
C PRO A 46 10.77 5.38 -0.28
N PRO A 47 11.67 6.03 -1.05
CA PRO A 47 12.19 7.36 -0.70
C PRO A 47 11.10 8.42 -0.45
N GLN A 48 9.98 8.30 -1.16
CA GLN A 48 8.78 9.14 -1.01
C GLN A 48 8.17 9.10 0.40
N ALA A 49 8.45 8.06 1.20
CA ALA A 49 7.95 7.95 2.56
C ALA A 49 8.62 8.95 3.52
N ALA A 50 9.91 9.26 3.30
CA ALA A 50 10.75 9.95 4.28
C ALA A 50 10.19 11.28 4.82
N PRO A 51 9.55 12.17 4.03
CA PRO A 51 8.94 13.40 4.55
C PRO A 51 7.78 13.18 5.52
N PHE A 52 7.10 12.03 5.43
CA PHE A 52 5.88 11.74 6.18
C PHE A 52 6.12 10.90 7.44
N LEU A 53 7.22 10.12 7.50
CA LEU A 53 7.48 9.20 8.61
C LEU A 53 7.44 9.86 10.01
N PRO A 54 8.01 11.06 10.24
CA PRO A 54 7.90 11.73 11.54
C PRO A 54 6.45 12.04 11.95
N LEU A 55 5.62 12.45 10.99
CA LEU A 55 4.21 12.77 11.21
C LEU A 55 3.36 11.52 11.45
N VAL A 56 3.62 10.44 10.71
CA VAL A 56 3.02 9.12 10.94
C VAL A 56 3.34 8.64 12.35
N GLY A 57 4.61 8.72 12.77
CA GLY A 57 5.04 8.36 14.10
C GLY A 57 4.40 9.21 15.21
N GLN A 58 4.36 10.53 15.03
CA GLN A 58 3.71 11.45 15.97
C GLN A 58 2.24 11.09 16.16
N GLN A 59 1.46 11.03 15.08
CA GLN A 59 0.02 10.80 15.18
C GLN A 59 -0.31 9.40 15.70
N ALA A 60 0.48 8.37 15.33
CA ALA A 60 0.32 7.03 15.90
C ALA A 60 0.50 7.03 17.42
N ARG A 61 1.59 7.63 17.92
CA ARG A 61 1.90 7.72 19.36
C ARG A 61 0.89 8.57 20.13
N GLU A 62 0.40 9.66 19.54
CA GLU A 62 -0.60 10.56 20.14
C GLU A 62 -1.99 9.90 20.24
N LEU A 63 -2.42 9.19 19.20
CA LEU A 63 -3.82 8.79 19.04
C LEU A 63 -4.11 7.35 19.44
N VAL A 64 -3.13 6.44 19.32
CA VAL A 64 -3.26 4.99 19.57
C VAL A 64 -1.89 4.35 19.89
N PRO A 65 -1.30 4.63 21.06
CA PRO A 65 0.01 4.10 21.46
C PRO A 65 0.07 2.56 21.55
N GLU A 66 -1.08 1.87 21.59
CA GLU A 66 -1.18 0.40 21.63
C GLU A 66 -0.93 -0.26 20.25
N ILE A 67 -1.05 0.48 19.14
CA ILE A 67 -0.68 0.00 17.81
C ILE A 67 0.77 0.44 17.53
N PRO A 68 1.70 -0.47 17.24
CA PRO A 68 3.08 -0.09 16.98
C PRO A 68 3.17 0.83 15.76
N ALA A 69 3.73 2.05 15.92
CA ALA A 69 3.68 3.09 14.88
C ALA A 69 4.17 2.65 13.48
N HIS A 70 5.09 1.67 13.42
CA HIS A 70 5.65 1.13 12.18
C HIS A 70 4.65 0.31 11.34
N TYR A 71 3.53 -0.13 11.92
CA TYR A 71 2.37 -0.64 11.17
C TYR A 71 1.85 0.41 10.17
N PHE A 72 1.74 1.68 10.58
CA PHE A 72 1.16 2.72 9.73
C PHE A 72 2.04 3.09 8.53
N GLY A 73 3.36 2.95 8.66
CA GLY A 73 4.28 3.08 7.52
C GLY A 73 4.04 1.98 6.49
N ALA A 74 3.88 0.73 6.94
CA ALA A 74 3.57 -0.40 6.07
C ALA A 74 2.18 -0.34 5.44
N LEU A 75 1.17 0.11 6.19
CA LEU A 75 -0.19 0.28 5.70
C LEU A 75 -0.25 1.34 4.58
N ILE A 76 0.36 2.51 4.76
CA ILE A 76 0.47 3.53 3.69
C ILE A 76 1.22 2.96 2.49
N GLU A 77 2.30 2.22 2.71
CA GLU A 77 3.08 1.62 1.61
C GLU A 77 2.23 0.64 0.78
N HIS A 78 1.42 -0.20 1.43
CA HIS A 78 0.51 -1.14 0.77
C HIS A 78 -0.60 -0.41 0.02
N GLU A 79 -1.36 0.44 0.71
CA GLU A 79 -2.53 1.14 0.16
C GLU A 79 -2.16 2.08 -0.99
N SER A 80 -1.01 2.76 -0.89
CA SER A 80 -0.50 3.60 -1.97
C SER A 80 0.14 2.82 -3.14
N GLY A 81 0.12 1.48 -3.11
CA GLY A 81 0.49 0.62 -4.24
C GLY A 81 1.99 0.50 -4.52
N CYS A 82 2.84 0.70 -3.51
CA CYS A 82 4.29 0.62 -3.66
C CYS A 82 4.80 -0.82 -3.89
N PRO A 83 5.93 -1.01 -4.59
CA PRO A 83 6.64 -0.05 -5.44
C PRO A 83 6.03 0.06 -6.86
N SER A 84 5.08 -0.83 -7.19
CA SER A 84 4.55 -1.05 -8.54
C SER A 84 3.91 0.21 -9.14
N LEU A 85 3.09 0.91 -8.37
CA LEU A 85 2.39 2.13 -8.80
C LEU A 85 3.20 3.38 -8.43
N LYS A 86 4.35 3.59 -9.09
CA LYS A 86 5.30 4.68 -8.78
C LYS A 86 4.70 6.09 -8.60
N ARG A 87 3.57 6.40 -9.25
CA ARG A 87 2.83 7.68 -9.13
C ARG A 87 1.91 7.76 -7.91
N MET A 88 1.46 6.62 -7.39
CA MET A 88 0.64 6.55 -6.17
C MET A 88 1.51 6.30 -4.94
N CYS A 89 2.61 5.56 -5.06
CA CYS A 89 3.46 5.13 -3.97
C CYS A 89 3.90 6.29 -3.05
N TRP A 90 3.44 6.26 -1.80
CA TRP A 90 3.61 7.31 -0.79
C TRP A 90 3.24 8.73 -1.26
N SER A 91 2.28 8.83 -2.19
CA SER A 91 1.79 10.11 -2.72
C SER A 91 0.48 10.53 -2.02
N PRO A 92 0.41 11.73 -1.42
CA PRO A 92 -0.85 12.27 -0.91
C PRO A 92 -1.82 12.67 -2.02
N THR A 93 -1.36 12.74 -3.28
CA THR A 93 -2.18 12.98 -4.46
C THR A 93 -2.57 11.69 -5.18
N ALA A 94 -2.27 10.50 -4.62
CA ALA A 94 -2.67 9.21 -5.15
C ALA A 94 -4.18 9.12 -5.38
N ARG A 95 -4.60 8.58 -6.52
CA ARG A 95 -6.01 8.46 -6.92
C ARG A 95 -6.25 7.09 -7.55
N LEU A 96 -7.23 6.37 -7.01
CA LEU A 96 -7.85 5.21 -7.63
C LEU A 96 -9.23 5.65 -8.14
N LEU A 97 -9.55 5.34 -9.40
CA LEU A 97 -10.87 5.61 -9.95
C LEU A 97 -11.31 4.43 -10.83
N SER A 98 -12.46 3.85 -10.50
CA SER A 98 -13.10 2.80 -11.27
C SER A 98 -14.63 2.99 -11.25
N LYS A 99 -15.36 2.18 -12.01
CA LYS A 99 -16.83 2.12 -11.90
C LYS A 99 -17.32 1.63 -10.53
N ARG A 100 -16.45 0.99 -9.74
CA ARG A 100 -16.78 0.39 -8.44
C ARG A 100 -16.46 1.32 -7.27
N GLU A 101 -15.42 2.13 -7.40
CA GLU A 101 -14.90 2.95 -6.30
C GLU A 101 -14.05 4.14 -6.74
N LYS A 102 -13.90 5.09 -5.82
CA LYS A 102 -12.99 6.22 -5.87
C LYS A 102 -12.14 6.20 -4.59
N GLY A 103 -10.85 5.92 -4.71
CA GLY A 103 -9.86 5.96 -3.63
C GLY A 103 -8.95 7.18 -3.71
N GLY A 104 -8.48 7.70 -2.58
CA GLY A 104 -7.64 8.90 -2.54
C GLY A 104 -6.63 8.97 -1.38
N GLY A 105 -5.44 9.49 -1.69
CA GLY A 105 -4.38 9.80 -0.72
C GLY A 105 -3.56 8.59 -0.23
N LEU A 106 -2.66 8.87 0.71
CA LEU A 106 -1.76 7.92 1.37
C LEU A 106 -2.50 6.70 1.96
N ALA A 107 -3.71 6.92 2.46
CA ALA A 107 -4.53 5.94 3.16
C ALA A 107 -5.59 5.24 2.28
N GLN A 108 -5.66 5.59 0.99
CA GLN A 108 -6.74 5.23 0.06
C GLN A 108 -8.15 5.34 0.68
N LEU A 109 -8.49 6.51 1.25
CA LEU A 109 -9.86 6.78 1.68
C LEU A 109 -10.79 6.62 0.48
N THR A 110 -11.88 5.87 0.65
CA THR A 110 -12.61 5.24 -0.46
C THR A 110 -14.12 5.49 -0.40
N VAL A 111 -14.70 5.95 -1.51
CA VAL A 111 -16.14 5.76 -1.80
C VAL A 111 -16.30 4.50 -2.63
N ALA A 112 -17.18 3.59 -2.21
CA ALA A 112 -17.61 2.46 -3.02
C ALA A 112 -19.05 2.67 -3.49
N TYR A 113 -19.32 2.32 -4.75
CA TYR A 113 -20.63 2.48 -5.41
C TYR A 113 -21.36 1.13 -5.54
N ARG A 114 -22.68 1.20 -5.76
CA ARG A 114 -23.49 0.10 -6.32
C ARG A 114 -23.53 0.20 -7.84
N GLU A 115 -24.13 -0.78 -8.50
CA GLU A 115 -24.27 -0.82 -9.97
C GLU A 115 -25.14 0.32 -10.53
N ASP A 116 -26.08 0.84 -9.74
CA ASP A 116 -26.91 2.02 -10.05
C ASP A 116 -26.17 3.36 -9.81
N GLY A 117 -24.90 3.33 -9.42
CA GLY A 117 -24.09 4.51 -9.09
C GLY A 117 -24.33 5.10 -7.69
N SER A 118 -25.30 4.57 -6.91
CA SER A 118 -25.53 5.02 -5.54
C SER A 118 -24.36 4.68 -4.62
N VAL A 119 -24.11 5.52 -3.62
CA VAL A 119 -23.04 5.26 -2.63
C VAL A 119 -23.42 4.06 -1.76
N ARG A 120 -22.55 3.05 -1.77
CA ARG A 120 -22.62 1.87 -0.89
C ARG A 120 -21.95 2.15 0.46
N PHE A 121 -20.87 2.93 0.45
CA PHE A 121 -20.04 3.28 1.61
C PHE A 121 -19.08 4.43 1.24
N ASP A 122 -18.77 5.32 2.18
CA ASP A 122 -17.73 6.36 2.06
C ASP A 122 -16.87 6.35 3.34
N SER A 123 -15.60 5.93 3.22
CA SER A 123 -14.69 5.82 4.36
C SER A 123 -14.24 7.18 4.91
N LEU A 124 -14.21 8.22 4.07
CA LEU A 124 -13.86 9.58 4.47
C LEU A 124 -14.98 10.15 5.36
N MET A 125 -16.25 9.98 4.95
CA MET A 125 -17.40 10.40 5.74
C MET A 125 -17.49 9.67 7.09
N GLU A 126 -17.20 8.37 7.14
CA GLU A 126 -17.14 7.63 8.41
C GLU A 126 -15.94 8.06 9.27
N ALA A 127 -14.75 8.25 8.68
CA ALA A 127 -13.56 8.67 9.40
C ALA A 127 -13.75 10.02 10.12
N ARG A 128 -14.41 11.00 9.48
CA ARG A 128 -14.70 12.32 10.10
C ARG A 128 -15.51 12.21 11.39
N LYS A 129 -16.30 11.15 11.59
CA LYS A 129 -17.07 10.94 12.84
C LYS A 129 -16.18 10.51 14.01
N LEU A 130 -14.97 10.02 13.75
CA LEU A 130 -14.01 9.55 14.76
C LEU A 130 -13.28 10.69 15.47
N ASP A 131 -13.17 11.85 14.82
CA ASP A 131 -12.68 13.11 15.38
C ASP A 131 -13.29 14.31 14.61
N PRO A 132 -14.53 14.71 14.94
CA PRO A 132 -15.24 15.75 14.19
C PRO A 132 -14.56 17.13 14.19
N ARG A 133 -13.67 17.40 15.16
CA ARG A 133 -12.91 18.65 15.22
C ARG A 133 -11.59 18.53 14.46
N GLY A 134 -10.80 17.49 14.71
CA GLY A 134 -9.51 17.30 14.03
C GLY A 134 -9.61 16.85 12.57
N LEU A 135 -10.78 16.40 12.11
CA LEU A 135 -11.07 16.04 10.72
C LEU A 135 -12.15 16.93 10.07
N ASN A 136 -12.42 18.11 10.63
CA ASN A 136 -13.41 19.06 10.10
C ASN A 136 -13.12 19.42 8.62
N GLU A 137 -11.85 19.65 8.29
CA GLU A 137 -11.33 20.04 6.98
C GLU A 137 -10.97 18.87 6.07
N LEU A 138 -11.08 17.62 6.54
CA LEU A 138 -10.92 16.46 5.67
C LEU A 138 -12.18 16.32 4.80
N ARG A 139 -12.06 16.61 3.51
CA ARG A 139 -13.16 16.56 2.53
C ARG A 139 -12.62 16.10 1.18
N TRP A 140 -13.50 15.69 0.26
CA TRP A 140 -13.07 15.22 -1.08
C TRP A 140 -12.41 16.31 -1.96
N ASP A 141 -12.63 17.58 -1.65
CA ASP A 141 -12.07 18.76 -2.32
C ASP A 141 -10.77 19.29 -1.67
N THR A 142 -10.45 18.86 -0.44
CA THR A 142 -9.22 19.21 0.31
C THR A 142 -8.34 17.99 0.63
N LEU A 143 -8.77 16.81 0.20
CA LEU A 143 -8.13 15.55 0.55
C LEU A 143 -6.65 15.55 0.20
N PHE A 144 -6.32 15.97 -1.03
CA PHE A 144 -5.00 15.80 -1.63
C PHE A 144 -3.98 16.82 -1.13
N GLU A 145 -4.47 17.91 -0.55
CA GLU A 145 -3.75 19.02 0.06
C GLU A 145 -3.46 18.77 1.56
N ARG A 146 -4.08 17.73 2.15
CA ARG A 146 -4.05 17.44 3.59
C ARG A 146 -3.49 16.05 3.94
N PRO A 147 -2.19 15.78 3.66
CA PRO A 147 -1.54 14.53 4.06
C PRO A 147 -1.64 14.27 5.57
N ASP A 148 -1.62 15.33 6.39
CA ASP A 148 -1.79 15.27 7.84
C ASP A 148 -3.16 14.69 8.24
N LEU A 149 -4.23 15.05 7.55
CA LEU A 149 -5.57 14.53 7.82
C LEU A 149 -5.82 13.15 7.19
N GLN A 150 -5.15 12.83 6.08
CA GLN A 150 -5.13 11.48 5.51
C GLN A 150 -4.55 10.48 6.52
N ILE A 151 -3.37 10.80 7.08
CA ILE A 151 -2.72 9.98 8.11
C ILE A 151 -3.61 9.92 9.36
N ARG A 152 -4.19 11.05 9.80
CA ARG A 152 -5.03 11.10 11.00
C ARG A 152 -6.26 10.21 10.87
N ALA A 153 -6.93 10.25 9.71
CA ALA A 153 -8.06 9.37 9.41
C ALA A 153 -7.68 7.89 9.48
N MET A 154 -6.57 7.50 8.84
CA MET A 154 -6.07 6.11 8.86
C MET A 154 -5.77 5.61 10.28
N VAL A 155 -5.08 6.43 11.09
CA VAL A 155 -4.75 6.11 12.48
C VAL A 155 -6.01 5.95 13.32
N LEU A 156 -6.97 6.87 13.18
CA LEU A 156 -8.25 6.82 13.90
C LEU A 156 -9.13 5.63 13.48
N MET A 157 -9.17 5.29 12.18
CA MET A 157 -9.87 4.11 11.66
C MET A 157 -9.27 2.82 12.21
N SER A 158 -7.94 2.70 12.20
CA SER A 158 -7.23 1.56 12.77
C SER A 158 -7.44 1.44 14.28
N ARG A 159 -7.44 2.57 15.01
CA ARG A 159 -7.81 2.61 16.44
C ARG A 159 -9.22 2.12 16.69
N GLN A 160 -10.20 2.55 15.89
CA GLN A 160 -11.58 2.07 16.02
C GLN A 160 -11.66 0.56 15.81
N ASN A 161 -10.98 0.03 14.79
CA ASN A 161 -10.90 -1.40 14.51
C ASN A 161 -10.23 -2.16 15.67
N PHE A 162 -9.06 -1.72 16.12
CA PHE A 162 -8.30 -2.32 17.22
C PHE A 162 -9.10 -2.37 18.52
N ASN A 163 -9.77 -1.28 18.89
CA ASN A 163 -10.62 -1.22 20.09
C ASN A 163 -11.85 -2.15 20.01
N ARG A 164 -12.31 -2.50 18.80
CA ARG A 164 -13.38 -3.49 18.61
C ARG A 164 -12.83 -4.92 18.67
N VAL A 165 -11.64 -5.16 18.11
CA VAL A 165 -10.94 -6.46 18.15
C VAL A 165 -10.45 -6.79 19.56
N ALA A 166 -10.02 -5.79 20.35
CA ALA A 166 -9.52 -5.99 21.71
C ALA A 166 -10.53 -6.60 22.69
N LYS A 167 -11.83 -6.47 22.38
CA LYS A 167 -12.96 -7.11 23.10
C LYS A 167 -13.12 -8.60 22.79
N LEU A 168 -12.39 -9.11 21.80
CA LEU A 168 -12.58 -10.43 21.19
C LEU A 168 -11.32 -11.29 21.24
N VAL A 169 -10.15 -10.67 21.18
CA VAL A 169 -8.83 -11.31 21.13
C VAL A 169 -7.94 -10.65 22.17
N ALA A 170 -7.23 -11.44 22.98
CA ALA A 170 -6.39 -10.92 24.06
C ALA A 170 -4.97 -10.52 23.59
N ASP A 171 -4.37 -11.35 22.73
CA ASP A 171 -3.00 -11.17 22.25
C ASP A 171 -2.84 -9.90 21.37
N PRO A 172 -1.92 -8.96 21.68
CA PRO A 172 -1.74 -7.73 20.93
C PRO A 172 -1.32 -7.90 19.46
N HIS A 173 -0.57 -8.95 19.14
CA HIS A 173 -0.11 -9.19 17.78
C HIS A 173 -1.24 -9.78 16.92
N MET A 174 -1.99 -10.75 17.45
CA MET A 174 -3.22 -11.24 16.82
C MET A 174 -4.28 -10.13 16.69
N ARG A 175 -4.41 -9.24 17.69
CA ARG A 175 -5.27 -8.05 17.59
C ARG A 175 -4.90 -7.19 16.37
N LEU A 176 -3.60 -6.99 16.10
CA LEU A 176 -3.14 -6.22 14.95
C LEU A 176 -3.53 -6.88 13.62
N MET A 177 -3.34 -8.21 13.48
CA MET A 177 -3.75 -8.96 12.28
C MET A 177 -5.25 -8.81 11.97
N PHE A 178 -6.10 -8.96 12.98
CA PHE A 178 -7.54 -8.75 12.82
C PHE A 178 -7.93 -7.28 12.61
N THR A 179 -7.13 -6.34 13.12
CA THR A 179 -7.33 -4.89 12.89
C THR A 179 -7.06 -4.54 11.44
N ASP A 180 -6.01 -5.11 10.85
CA ASP A 180 -5.65 -4.93 9.45
C ASP A 180 -6.69 -5.57 8.51
N LEU A 181 -7.12 -6.81 8.78
CA LEU A 181 -8.27 -7.41 8.08
C LEU A 181 -9.52 -6.52 8.18
N SER A 182 -9.76 -5.88 9.32
CA SER A 182 -10.87 -4.95 9.52
C SER A 182 -10.69 -3.62 8.78
N TYR A 183 -9.46 -3.19 8.51
CA TYR A 183 -9.16 -2.01 7.69
C TYR A 183 -9.51 -2.31 6.22
N ASN A 184 -8.98 -3.41 5.68
CA ASN A 184 -9.18 -3.80 4.28
C ASN A 184 -10.62 -4.27 3.96
N ALA A 185 -11.20 -5.14 4.81
CA ALA A 185 -12.44 -5.86 4.50
C ALA A 185 -13.61 -5.53 5.44
N GLY A 186 -13.41 -4.62 6.40
CA GLY A 186 -14.40 -4.20 7.39
C GLY A 186 -14.60 -5.20 8.54
N PHE A 187 -14.97 -4.70 9.72
CA PHE A 187 -15.08 -5.52 10.94
C PHE A 187 -16.08 -6.68 10.84
N GLY A 188 -17.10 -6.57 9.98
CA GLY A 188 -18.01 -7.68 9.69
C GLY A 188 -17.30 -8.91 9.13
N ARG A 189 -16.21 -8.73 8.36
CA ARG A 189 -15.37 -9.82 7.87
C ARG A 189 -14.68 -10.55 9.01
N VAL A 190 -14.08 -9.82 9.95
CA VAL A 190 -13.43 -10.38 11.15
C VAL A 190 -14.40 -11.24 11.95
N LEU A 191 -15.63 -10.75 12.19
CA LEU A 191 -16.64 -11.52 12.92
C LEU A 191 -17.03 -12.81 12.21
N ASN A 192 -17.24 -12.76 10.89
CA ASN A 192 -17.65 -13.92 10.10
C ASN A 192 -16.53 -14.96 9.98
N ASP A 193 -15.30 -14.53 9.71
CA ASP A 193 -14.14 -15.41 9.54
C ASP A 193 -13.77 -16.08 10.87
N ARG A 194 -13.79 -15.33 11.99
CA ARG A 194 -13.58 -15.91 13.33
C ARG A 194 -14.69 -16.89 13.72
N ARG A 195 -15.96 -16.59 13.42
CA ARG A 195 -17.07 -17.52 13.67
C ARG A 195 -16.91 -18.80 12.84
N ALA A 196 -16.58 -18.68 11.56
CA ALA A 196 -16.36 -19.84 10.69
C ALA A 196 -15.15 -20.67 11.11
N CYS A 197 -14.10 -20.06 11.69
CA CYS A 197 -12.98 -20.77 12.28
C CYS A 197 -13.42 -21.54 13.53
N GLY A 198 -14.10 -20.88 14.48
CA GLY A 198 -14.58 -21.55 15.71
C GLY A 198 -15.60 -22.69 15.52
N LEU A 199 -16.08 -22.93 14.29
CA LEU A 199 -16.90 -24.08 13.91
C LEU A 199 -16.09 -25.23 13.27
N GLN A 200 -14.80 -25.04 13.01
CA GLN A 200 -13.88 -26.04 12.45
C GLN A 200 -13.05 -26.69 13.55
N SER A 201 -12.90 -28.01 13.47
CA SER A 201 -12.03 -28.77 14.38
C SER A 201 -10.59 -28.24 14.30
N GLY A 202 -9.97 -27.97 15.45
CA GLY A 202 -8.59 -27.50 15.56
C GLY A 202 -8.34 -26.03 15.21
N CYS A 203 -9.37 -25.23 14.89
CA CYS A 203 -9.21 -23.81 14.57
C CYS A 203 -9.47 -22.90 15.79
N ASP A 204 -8.46 -22.13 16.21
CA ASP A 204 -8.57 -21.16 17.30
C ASP A 204 -9.02 -19.79 16.74
N PRO A 205 -10.25 -19.32 17.04
CA PRO A 205 -10.75 -18.06 16.51
C PRO A 205 -10.04 -16.83 17.09
N ASN A 206 -9.13 -16.98 18.06
CA ASN A 206 -8.32 -15.90 18.61
C ASN A 206 -6.93 -15.79 17.99
N LYS A 207 -6.57 -16.71 17.09
CA LYS A 207 -5.29 -16.71 16.38
C LYS A 207 -5.49 -16.42 14.89
N TRP A 208 -4.53 -15.72 14.31
CA TRP A 208 -4.51 -15.42 12.89
C TRP A 208 -3.84 -16.55 12.11
N HIS A 209 -2.52 -16.72 12.31
CA HIS A 209 -1.70 -17.71 11.63
C HIS A 209 -2.19 -19.13 11.89
N ASP A 210 -2.12 -19.95 10.85
CA ASP A 210 -2.57 -21.34 10.80
C ASP A 210 -4.06 -21.58 11.15
N HIS A 211 -4.82 -20.53 11.46
CA HIS A 211 -6.19 -20.59 11.96
C HIS A 211 -7.15 -19.71 11.13
N VAL A 212 -7.46 -18.48 11.55
CA VAL A 212 -8.46 -17.64 10.86
C VAL A 212 -7.98 -17.19 9.47
N GLU A 213 -6.67 -17.11 9.22
CA GLU A 213 -6.19 -16.81 7.86
C GLU A 213 -6.62 -17.89 6.84
N LYS A 214 -6.68 -19.16 7.26
CA LYS A 214 -7.14 -20.29 6.42
C LYS A 214 -8.66 -20.31 6.23
N THR A 215 -9.40 -19.59 7.07
CA THR A 215 -10.88 -19.54 7.02
C THR A 215 -11.37 -18.21 6.47
N CYS A 216 -11.94 -18.22 5.27
CA CYS A 216 -12.31 -16.99 4.56
C CYS A 216 -13.75 -17.04 4.05
N THR A 217 -14.60 -16.14 4.57
CA THR A 217 -16.03 -16.02 4.22
C THR A 217 -16.31 -14.98 3.12
N ALA A 218 -15.27 -14.45 2.49
CA ALA A 218 -15.39 -13.53 1.36
C ALA A 218 -15.68 -14.28 0.05
N SER A 219 -16.13 -13.56 -0.98
CA SER A 219 -16.27 -14.14 -2.32
C SER A 219 -14.92 -14.60 -2.85
N LYS A 220 -14.86 -15.85 -3.32
CA LYS A 220 -13.74 -16.43 -4.06
C LYS A 220 -13.81 -16.18 -5.59
N LYS A 221 -14.84 -15.47 -6.07
CA LYS A 221 -14.90 -15.05 -7.49
C LYS A 221 -13.86 -13.94 -7.74
N PRO A 222 -13.15 -13.95 -8.89
CA PRO A 222 -12.25 -12.87 -9.27
C PRO A 222 -12.93 -11.50 -9.24
N LEU A 223 -12.17 -10.50 -8.80
CA LEU A 223 -12.65 -9.16 -8.48
C LEU A 223 -11.74 -8.07 -9.07
N TYR A 224 -10.42 -8.22 -8.89
CA TYR A 224 -9.41 -7.38 -9.56
C TYR A 224 -8.39 -8.27 -10.26
N GLY A 225 -8.41 -8.26 -11.60
CA GLY A 225 -7.67 -9.24 -12.40
C GLY A 225 -8.08 -10.67 -12.04
N THR A 226 -7.11 -11.50 -11.67
CA THR A 226 -7.33 -12.88 -11.21
C THR A 226 -7.68 -13.01 -9.73
N ARG A 227 -7.55 -11.94 -8.93
CA ARG A 227 -7.66 -12.00 -7.47
C ARG A 227 -9.10 -11.81 -6.99
N SER A 228 -9.55 -12.67 -6.09
CA SER A 228 -10.84 -12.54 -5.41
C SER A 228 -10.78 -11.63 -4.18
N ALA A 229 -11.94 -11.27 -3.63
CA ALA A 229 -12.01 -10.54 -2.36
C ALA A 229 -11.33 -11.29 -1.21
N CYS A 230 -11.36 -12.63 -1.26
CA CYS A 230 -10.67 -13.48 -0.30
C CYS A 230 -9.14 -13.30 -0.39
N ASP A 231 -8.58 -13.50 -1.59
CA ASP A 231 -7.13 -13.44 -1.84
C ASP A 231 -6.54 -12.05 -1.58
N ILE A 232 -7.36 -11.01 -1.75
CA ILE A 232 -6.99 -9.63 -1.41
C ILE A 232 -6.89 -9.48 0.11
N SER A 233 -7.96 -9.81 0.84
CA SER A 233 -8.02 -9.63 2.29
C SER A 233 -7.00 -10.46 3.08
N ARG A 234 -6.56 -11.62 2.55
CA ARG A 234 -5.55 -12.47 3.19
C ARG A 234 -4.13 -12.01 2.92
N HIS A 235 -3.85 -11.66 1.67
CA HIS A 235 -2.57 -11.06 1.30
C HIS A 235 -2.36 -9.70 1.95
N HIS A 236 -3.40 -8.90 2.17
CA HIS A 236 -3.29 -7.58 2.80
C HIS A 236 -2.62 -7.69 4.19
N VAL A 237 -3.14 -8.57 5.04
CA VAL A 237 -2.59 -8.81 6.39
C VAL A 237 -1.14 -9.29 6.33
N HIS A 238 -0.85 -10.26 5.45
CA HIS A 238 0.51 -10.77 5.28
C HIS A 238 1.49 -9.69 4.78
N ASP A 239 1.12 -8.96 3.72
CA ASP A 239 1.99 -7.97 3.10
C ASP A 239 2.20 -6.72 3.98
N VAL A 240 1.17 -6.29 4.72
CA VAL A 240 1.30 -5.19 5.68
C VAL A 240 2.10 -5.63 6.91
N VAL A 241 1.66 -6.68 7.62
CA VAL A 241 2.16 -6.99 8.97
C VAL A 241 3.39 -7.89 8.97
N ASP A 242 3.47 -8.91 8.10
CA ASP A 242 4.61 -9.83 8.07
C ASP A 242 5.75 -9.29 7.19
N VAL A 243 5.42 -8.70 6.03
CA VAL A 243 6.42 -8.30 5.02
C VAL A 243 6.90 -6.86 5.21
N ARG A 244 5.99 -5.87 5.21
CA ARG A 244 6.38 -4.44 5.17
C ARG A 244 6.59 -3.81 6.53
N MET A 245 5.84 -4.19 7.56
CA MET A 245 5.94 -3.59 8.90
C MET A 245 7.34 -3.69 9.54
N PRO A 246 8.10 -4.80 9.43
CA PRO A 246 9.41 -4.91 10.06
C PRO A 246 10.42 -3.81 9.68
N LYS A 247 10.52 -3.45 8.39
CA LYS A 247 11.50 -2.44 7.93
C LYS A 247 11.23 -1.02 8.44
N TYR A 248 9.99 -0.70 8.80
CA TYR A 248 9.62 0.60 9.38
C TYR A 248 9.96 0.74 10.88
N LYS A 249 10.37 -0.35 11.54
CA LYS A 249 10.71 -0.31 12.97
C LYS A 249 11.89 0.64 13.24
N GLY A 250 11.69 1.61 14.12
CA GLY A 250 12.68 2.66 14.42
C GLY A 250 12.84 3.72 13.32
N ARG A 251 11.92 3.76 12.33
CA ARG A 251 11.91 4.76 11.25
C ARG A 251 10.74 5.74 11.34
N VAL A 252 9.81 5.53 12.28
CA VAL A 252 8.63 6.36 12.60
C VAL A 252 8.59 6.66 14.09
#